data_AF-A0A8B4QAC5-F1
#
_entry.id   AF-A0A8B4QAC5-F1
#
_cell.length_a   1.000
_cell.length_b   1.000
_cell.length_c   1.000
_cell.angle_alpha   90.00
_cell.angle_beta   90.00
_cell.angle_gamma   90.00
#
_symmetry.space_group_name_H-M   'P 1'
#
loop_
_entity.id
_entity.type
_entity.pdbx_description
1 polymer ?
#
loop_
_entity_poly.entity_id
_entity_poly.type
_entity_poly.pdbx_seq_one_letter_code
_entity_poly.pdbx_strand_id
1 'polypeptide(L)'
;MEQKFKVNQMLTNKNNGYVERIYAVAQDGQPFDLLDISILTHYDIISIDALQEKFNEFGIEFTLEQTGRTYKLTLNSKESADRFIENIAPLFNEVLSE
;
A
#
# COMPACT_ATOMS: atom_id res chain seq x y z
N MET A 1 6.82 6.78 15.58
CA MET A 1 5.65 5.89 15.62
C MET A 1 6.17 4.47 15.45
N GLU A 2 5.75 3.52 16.29
CA GLU A 2 6.12 2.11 16.11
C GLU A 2 5.41 1.55 14.88
N GLN A 3 6.13 0.80 14.05
CA GLN A 3 5.54 0.12 12.90
C GLN A 3 4.67 -1.03 13.42
N LYS A 4 3.35 -0.96 13.22
CA LYS A 4 2.39 -1.97 13.69
C LYS A 4 2.25 -3.17 12.76
N PHE A 5 3.03 -3.18 11.69
CA PHE A 5 3.13 -4.28 10.76
C PHE A 5 4.59 -4.54 10.39
N LYS A 6 4.85 -5.74 9.88
CA LYS A 6 6.13 -6.11 9.29
C LYS A 6 5.91 -6.54 7.85
N VAL A 7 6.63 -5.92 6.91
CA VAL A 7 6.67 -6.39 5.52
C VAL A 7 7.41 -7.72 5.49
N ASN A 8 6.73 -8.77 5.02
CA ASN A 8 7.28 -10.12 4.95
C ASN A 8 7.78 -10.44 3.53
N GLN A 9 7.03 -10.05 2.50
CA GLN A 9 7.36 -10.37 1.12
C GLN A 9 6.78 -9.35 0.15
N MET A 10 7.57 -8.97 -0.86
CA MET A 10 7.09 -8.24 -2.04
C MET A 10 6.99 -9.21 -3.22
N LEU A 11 5.84 -9.24 -3.90
CA LEU A 11 5.65 -10.01 -5.11
C LEU A 11 5.79 -9.08 -6.32
N THR A 12 6.82 -9.34 -7.11
CA THR A 12 7.11 -8.59 -8.32
C THR A 12 6.86 -9.46 -9.54
N ASN A 13 6.17 -8.90 -10.53
CA ASN A 13 5.98 -9.52 -11.81
C ASN A 13 7.32 -9.64 -12.53
N LYS A 14 7.70 -10.88 -12.86
CA LYS A 14 9.00 -11.18 -13.46
C LYS A 14 9.20 -10.61 -14.86
N ASN A 15 8.12 -10.26 -15.56
CA ASN A 15 8.18 -9.86 -16.97
C ASN A 15 8.41 -8.36 -17.15
N ASN A 16 7.87 -7.53 -16.24
CA ASN A 16 7.90 -6.07 -16.37
C ASN A 16 8.46 -5.37 -15.12
N GLY A 17 8.73 -6.08 -14.01
CA GLY A 17 9.29 -5.49 -12.79
C GLY A 17 8.27 -4.80 -11.89
N TYR A 18 6.98 -4.93 -12.17
CA TYR A 18 5.91 -4.26 -11.43
C TYR A 18 5.66 -5.00 -10.12
N VAL A 19 5.51 -4.28 -9.01
CA VAL A 19 5.16 -4.86 -7.71
C VAL A 19 3.64 -4.96 -7.63
N GLU A 20 3.15 -6.21 -7.67
CA GLU A 20 1.72 -6.52 -7.72
C GLU A 20 1.12 -6.75 -6.32
N ARG A 21 1.95 -7.12 -5.33
CA ARG A 21 1.53 -7.32 -3.94
C ARG A 21 2.65 -7.03 -2.95
N ILE A 22 2.30 -6.49 -1.80
CA ILE A 22 3.21 -6.34 -0.66
C ILE A 22 2.56 -7.01 0.55
N TYR A 23 2.99 -8.23 0.85
CA TYR A 23 2.50 -8.99 1.98
C TYR A 23 3.12 -8.47 3.27
N ALA A 24 2.26 -7.96 4.15
CA ALA A 24 2.59 -7.54 5.50
C ALA A 24 1.83 -8.37 6.53
N VAL A 25 2.35 -8.38 7.74
CA VAL A 25 1.75 -9.05 8.89
C VAL A 25 1.60 -8.03 10.01
N ALA A 26 0.39 -7.89 10.56
CA ALA A 26 0.12 -7.03 11.71
C ALA A 26 0.81 -7.56 12.97
N GLN A 27 0.91 -6.75 14.03
CA GLN A 27 1.47 -7.20 15.31
C GLN A 27 0.75 -8.43 15.89
N ASP A 28 -0.57 -8.55 15.66
CA ASP A 28 -1.38 -9.71 16.07
C ASP A 28 -1.16 -10.97 15.20
N GLY A 29 -0.32 -10.89 14.16
CA GLY A 29 -0.01 -12.01 13.27
C GLY A 29 -0.94 -12.15 12.07
N GLN A 30 -1.91 -11.25 11.91
CA GLN A 30 -2.85 -11.26 10.78
C GLN A 30 -2.15 -10.79 9.49
N PRO A 31 -2.16 -11.60 8.41
CA PRO A 31 -1.57 -11.21 7.14
C PRO A 31 -2.51 -10.29 6.36
N PHE A 32 -1.96 -9.29 5.69
CA PHE A 32 -2.71 -8.40 4.80
C PHE A 32 -1.82 -7.85 3.67
N ASP A 33 -2.44 -7.32 2.62
CA ASP A 33 -1.76 -6.72 1.47
C ASP A 33 -1.74 -5.20 1.63
N LEU A 34 -0.54 -4.61 1.65
CA LEU A 34 -0.41 -3.15 1.74
C LEU A 34 -0.84 -2.44 0.46
N LEU A 35 -0.96 -3.14 -0.68
CA LEU A 35 -1.45 -2.55 -1.92
C LEU A 35 -2.98 -2.60 -2.04
N ASP A 36 -3.69 -3.26 -1.12
CA ASP A 36 -5.13 -3.12 -1.00
C ASP A 36 -5.47 -1.83 -0.23
N ILE A 37 -5.39 -0.71 -0.94
CA ILE A 37 -5.69 0.61 -0.37
C ILE A 37 -7.19 0.81 -0.08
N SER A 38 -8.03 -0.15 -0.49
CA SER A 38 -9.46 -0.20 -0.19
C SER A 38 -9.71 -0.02 1.30
N ILE A 39 -8.88 -0.63 2.15
CA ILE A 39 -9.00 -0.53 3.61
C ILE A 39 -8.78 0.89 4.11
N LEU A 40 -7.78 1.62 3.58
CA LEU A 40 -7.52 3.00 3.99
C LEU A 40 -8.71 3.91 3.66
N THR A 41 -9.34 3.68 2.51
CA THR A 41 -10.50 4.46 2.08
C THR A 41 -11.78 4.05 2.79
N HIS A 42 -11.90 2.78 3.20
CA HIS A 42 -13.07 2.27 3.92
C HIS A 42 -13.16 2.83 5.34
N TYR A 43 -12.01 2.97 6.02
CA TYR A 43 -11.90 3.54 7.35
C TYR A 43 -11.74 5.08 7.34
N ASP A 44 -11.94 5.73 6.18
CA ASP A 44 -11.83 7.19 6.00
C ASP A 44 -10.46 7.76 6.45
N ILE A 45 -9.41 6.94 6.47
CA ILE A 45 -8.04 7.36 6.85
C ILE A 45 -7.48 8.35 5.84
N ILE A 46 -7.73 8.08 4.55
CA ILE A 46 -7.36 8.95 3.45
C ILE A 46 -8.29 8.70 2.25
N SER A 47 -8.69 9.78 1.59
CA SER A 47 -9.42 9.69 0.32
C SER A 47 -8.48 9.26 -0.82
N ILE A 48 -9.04 8.63 -1.88
CA ILE A 48 -8.25 8.23 -3.06
C ILE A 48 -7.52 9.42 -3.68
N ASP A 49 -8.17 10.58 -3.79
CA ASP A 49 -7.59 11.78 -4.38
C ASP A 49 -6.33 12.23 -3.61
N ALA A 50 -6.44 12.35 -2.29
CA ALA A 50 -5.34 12.71 -1.41
C ALA A 50 -4.22 11.66 -1.39
N LEU A 51 -4.56 10.37 -1.55
CA LEU A 51 -3.58 9.30 -1.68
C LEU A 51 -2.80 9.42 -3.00
N GLN A 52 -3.48 9.73 -4.10
CA GLN A 52 -2.83 9.97 -5.39
C GLN A 52 -1.94 11.21 -5.34
N GLU A 53 -2.36 12.28 -4.66
CA GLU A 53 -1.53 13.46 -4.41
C GLU A 53 -0.23 13.10 -3.67
N LYS A 54 -0.33 12.29 -2.60
CA LYS A 54 0.86 11.79 -1.88
C LYS A 54 1.76 10.93 -2.76
N PHE A 55 1.20 10.05 -3.58
CA PHE A 55 2.02 9.26 -4.49
C PHE A 55 2.81 10.14 -5.46
N ASN A 56 2.18 11.19 -6.00
CA ASN A 56 2.87 12.16 -6.86
C ASN A 56 3.93 12.95 -6.09
N GLU A 57 3.63 13.40 -4.86
CA GLU A 57 4.55 14.13 -3.98
C GLU A 57 5.83 13.32 -3.70
N PHE A 58 5.70 12.02 -3.41
CA PHE A 58 6.84 11.13 -3.14
C PHE A 58 7.46 10.51 -4.40
N GLY A 59 6.96 10.87 -5.58
CA GLY A 59 7.41 10.29 -6.85
C GLY A 59 7.27 8.77 -6.90
N ILE A 60 6.18 8.25 -6.34
CA ILE A 60 5.80 6.84 -6.39
C ILE A 60 5.12 6.62 -7.73
N GLU A 61 5.69 5.77 -8.58
CA GLU A 61 5.08 5.40 -9.85
C GLU A 61 4.09 4.25 -9.62
N PHE A 62 2.82 4.51 -9.91
CA PHE A 62 1.75 3.55 -9.64
C PHE A 62 0.74 3.46 -10.78
N THR A 63 0.07 2.33 -10.83
CA THR A 63 -1.15 2.09 -11.59
C THR A 63 -2.27 1.79 -10.60
N LEU A 64 -3.36 2.54 -10.68
CA LEU A 64 -4.53 2.34 -9.85
C LEU A 64 -5.69 1.83 -10.69
N GLU A 65 -6.19 0.64 -10.36
CA GLU A 65 -7.34 0.04 -11.02
C GLU A 65 -8.49 -0.11 -10.02
N GLN A 66 -9.61 0.55 -10.28
CA GLN A 66 -10.82 0.36 -9.48
C GLN A 66 -11.58 -0.88 -9.99
N THR A 67 -11.76 -1.88 -9.13
CA THR A 67 -12.57 -3.06 -9.41
C THR A 67 -13.81 -3.07 -8.50
N GLY A 68 -14.89 -2.46 -8.97
CA GLY A 68 -16.12 -2.32 -8.19
C GLY A 68 -15.93 -1.36 -7.01
N ARG A 69 -15.95 -1.89 -5.78
CA ARG A 69 -15.73 -1.13 -4.53
C ARG A 69 -14.29 -1.20 -4.04
N THR A 70 -13.43 -1.98 -4.67
CA THR A 70 -12.03 -2.13 -4.27
C THR A 70 -11.12 -1.38 -5.22
N TYR A 71 -9.99 -0.94 -4.67
CA TYR A 71 -8.94 -0.24 -5.38
C TYR A 71 -7.70 -1.11 -5.35
N LYS A 72 -7.29 -1.60 -6.52
CA LYS A 72 -6.08 -2.39 -6.67
C LYS A 72 -4.96 -1.47 -7.10
N LEU A 73 -3.96 -1.32 -6.23
CA LEU A 73 -2.75 -0.58 -6.52
C LEU A 73 -1.68 -1.54 -7.06
N THR A 74 -1.00 -1.16 -8.13
CA THR A 74 0.22 -1.83 -8.62
C THR A 74 1.31 -0.79 -8.72
N LEU A 75 2.52 -1.09 -8.25
CA LEU A 75 3.65 -0.16 -8.31
C LEU A 75 4.56 -0.53 -9.48
N ASN A 76 5.02 0.47 -10.22
CA ASN A 76 5.72 0.21 -11.49
C ASN A 76 7.17 -0.25 -11.29
N SER A 77 7.72 -0.02 -10.10
CA SER A 77 9.10 -0.34 -9.77
C SER A 77 9.28 -0.71 -8.31
N LYS A 78 10.36 -1.43 -8.01
CA LYS A 78 10.76 -1.72 -6.62
C LYS A 78 11.02 -0.43 -5.83
N GLU A 79 11.63 0.56 -6.45
CA GLU A 79 11.86 1.88 -5.82
C GLU A 79 10.56 2.54 -5.38
N SER A 80 9.52 2.47 -6.21
CA SER A 80 8.18 2.95 -5.85
C SER A 80 7.60 2.16 -4.67
N ALA A 81 7.86 0.86 -4.59
CA ALA A 81 7.46 0.02 -3.45
C ALA A 81 8.19 0.39 -2.16
N ASP A 82 9.50 0.64 -2.21
CA ASP A 82 10.25 1.09 -1.05
C ASP A 82 9.73 2.46 -0.55
N ARG A 83 9.50 3.42 -1.45
CA ARG A 83 8.93 4.74 -1.11
C ARG A 83 7.50 4.62 -0.58
N PHE A 84 6.70 3.73 -1.14
CA PHE A 84 5.35 3.43 -0.65
C PHE A 84 5.38 2.88 0.78
N ILE A 85 6.27 1.91 1.06
CA ILE A 85 6.41 1.32 2.40
C ILE A 85 6.86 2.38 3.42
N GLU A 86 7.72 3.31 3.01
CA GLU A 86 8.23 4.35 3.90
C GLU A 86 7.19 5.45 4.18
N ASN A 87 6.46 5.90 3.17
CA ASN A 87 5.65 7.12 3.25
C ASN A 87 4.14 6.88 3.34
N ILE A 88 3.66 5.74 2.83
CA ILE A 88 2.22 5.45 2.69
C ILE A 88 1.79 4.31 3.60
N ALA A 89 2.56 3.22 3.65
CA ALA A 89 2.25 2.09 4.51
C ALA A 89 2.06 2.46 6.00
N PRO A 90 2.70 3.50 6.58
CA PRO A 90 2.39 3.94 7.94
C PRO A 90 0.92 4.35 8.16
N LEU A 91 0.18 4.76 7.13
CA LEU A 91 -1.26 5.07 7.25
C LEU A 91 -2.09 3.85 7.66
N PHE A 92 -1.63 2.63 7.32
CA PHE A 92 -2.29 1.40 7.75
C PHE A 92 -2.17 1.17 9.27
N ASN A 93 -1.21 1.83 9.94
CA ASN A 93 -1.14 1.75 11.40
C ASN A 93 -2.38 2.37 12.06
N GLU A 94 -3.00 3.38 11.45
CA GLU A 94 -4.22 3.99 11.97
C GLU A 94 -5.38 2.99 11.95
N VAL A 95 -5.52 2.24 10.85
CA VAL A 95 -6.50 1.15 10.74
C VAL A 95 -6.22 0.04 11.76
N LEU A 96 -4.95 -0.35 11.93
CA LEU A 96 -4.54 -1.38 12.89
C LEU A 96 -4.58 -0.91 14.36
N SER A 97 -4.96 0.34 14.61
CA SER A 97 -5.09 0.91 15.96
C SER A 97 -6.52 0.88 16.51
N GLU A 98 -7.52 0.73 15.63
CA GLU A 98 -8.94 0.56 16.00
C GLU A 98 -9.27 -0.90 16.29
#